data_AF-A0A374AG15-F1
#
_entry.id   AF-A0A374AG15-F1
#
_cell.length_a   1.000
_cell.length_b   1.000
_cell.length_c   1.000
_cell.angle_alpha   90.00
_cell.angle_beta   90.00
_cell.angle_gamma   90.00
#
_symmetry.space_group_name_H-M   'P 1'
#
loop_
_entity.id
_entity.type
_entity.pdbx_description
1 polymer ?
#
loop_
_entity_poly.entity_id
_entity_poly.type
_entity_poly.pdbx_seq_one_letter_code
_entity_poly.pdbx_strand_id
1 'polypeptide(L)'
;MNRAERRKSGIKKKVPTYNMNTQQIKTLKEDVAKEAMERAFILMLGIPVMALHDQFGFGRKRIEKFADAVLELYDSFEKGYVSLEDLIQTIFEETGVKIEKK
;
A
#
# COMPACT_ATOMS: atom_id res chain seq x y z
N MET A 1 -39.42 22.55 -22.73
CA MET A 1 -39.79 21.47 -21.80
C MET A 1 -39.50 21.92 -20.37
N ASN A 2 -40.56 22.06 -19.56
CA ASN A 2 -40.51 22.60 -18.20
C ASN A 2 -39.92 21.57 -17.21
N ARG A 3 -39.44 21.99 -16.02
CA ARG A 3 -38.72 21.11 -15.06
C ARG A 3 -39.55 19.89 -14.62
N ALA A 4 -40.88 20.05 -14.54
CA ALA A 4 -41.84 18.99 -14.24
C ALA A 4 -41.95 17.97 -15.38
N GLU A 5 -41.93 18.41 -16.64
CA GLU A 5 -41.96 17.56 -17.83
C GLU A 5 -40.65 16.75 -17.96
N ARG A 6 -39.49 17.35 -17.65
CA ARG A 6 -38.20 16.63 -17.66
C ARG A 6 -38.12 15.49 -16.65
N ARG A 7 -38.80 15.62 -15.50
CA ARG A 7 -38.91 14.55 -14.49
C ARG A 7 -39.88 13.45 -14.95
N LYS A 8 -40.97 13.82 -15.65
CA LYS A 8 -41.97 12.88 -16.19
C LYS A 8 -41.41 12.01 -17.32
N SER A 9 -40.49 12.54 -18.12
CA SER A 9 -39.87 11.85 -19.26
C SER A 9 -38.67 10.94 -18.91
N GLY A 10 -38.37 10.74 -17.63
CA GLY A 10 -37.28 9.83 -17.20
C GLY A 10 -35.88 10.24 -17.65
N ILE A 11 -35.67 11.52 -18.02
CA ILE A 11 -34.37 12.01 -18.51
C ILE A 11 -33.36 11.93 -17.37
N LYS A 12 -32.53 10.89 -17.40
CA LYS A 12 -31.42 10.67 -16.45
C LYS A 12 -30.51 11.91 -16.43
N LYS A 13 -30.04 12.30 -15.25
CA LYS A 13 -29.08 13.42 -15.08
C LYS A 13 -27.92 13.22 -16.07
N LYS A 14 -27.62 14.24 -16.87
CA LYS A 14 -26.50 14.22 -17.81
C LYS A 14 -25.21 13.97 -17.01
N VAL A 15 -24.50 12.89 -17.29
CA VAL A 15 -23.19 12.60 -16.67
C VAL A 15 -22.22 13.67 -17.19
N PRO A 16 -21.55 14.44 -16.33
CA PRO A 16 -20.55 15.40 -16.78
C PRO A 16 -19.41 14.65 -17.49
N THR A 17 -19.11 15.03 -18.73
CA THR A 17 -17.95 14.51 -19.48
C THR A 17 -16.78 15.43 -19.21
N TYR A 18 -15.69 14.88 -18.66
CA TYR A 18 -14.46 15.62 -18.42
C TYR A 18 -13.43 15.23 -19.48
N ASN A 19 -12.84 16.23 -20.12
CA ASN A 19 -11.72 16.02 -21.05
C ASN A 19 -10.43 16.20 -20.27
N MET A 20 -9.58 15.17 -20.26
CA MET A 20 -8.25 15.21 -19.63
C MET A 20 -7.19 15.02 -20.70
N ASN A 21 -6.07 15.72 -20.58
CA ASN A 21 -4.92 15.49 -21.44
C ASN A 21 -4.17 14.22 -21.00
N THR A 22 -3.31 13.68 -21.87
CA THR A 22 -2.57 12.44 -21.60
C THR A 22 -1.63 12.55 -20.40
N GLN A 23 -1.06 13.73 -20.15
CA GLN A 23 -0.20 14.00 -18.99
C GLN A 23 -0.97 13.89 -17.69
N GLN A 24 -2.16 14.50 -17.60
CA GLN A 24 -3.06 14.44 -16.44
C GLN A 24 -3.51 13.00 -16.14
N ILE A 25 -3.75 12.19 -17.18
CA ILE A 25 -4.07 10.78 -17.00
C ILE A 25 -2.87 10.02 -16.42
N LYS A 26 -1.65 10.33 -16.87
CA LYS A 26 -0.42 9.70 -16.39
C LYS A 26 -0.14 10.08 -14.93
N THR A 27 -0.17 11.38 -14.61
CA THR A 27 0.05 11.85 -13.23
C THR A 27 -0.99 11.27 -12.28
N LEU A 28 -2.27 11.25 -12.68
CA LEU A 28 -3.34 10.66 -11.87
C LEU A 28 -3.07 9.18 -11.55
N LYS A 29 -2.55 8.41 -12.52
CA LYS A 29 -2.20 7.00 -12.30
C LYS A 29 -1.01 6.84 -11.36
N GLU A 30 0.02 7.67 -11.55
CA GLU A 30 1.23 7.66 -10.71
C GLU A 30 0.91 8.06 -9.26
N ASP A 31 0.10 9.10 -9.07
CA ASP A 31 -0.33 9.58 -7.75
C ASP A 31 -1.14 8.52 -7.00
N VAL A 32 -2.12 7.90 -7.67
CA VAL A 32 -2.93 6.83 -7.07
C VAL A 32 -2.07 5.61 -6.73
N ALA A 33 -1.13 5.23 -7.61
CA ALA A 33 -0.21 4.13 -7.34
C ALA A 33 0.69 4.45 -6.14
N LYS A 34 1.24 5.67 -6.06
CA LYS A 34 2.09 6.11 -4.97
C LYS A 34 1.34 6.11 -3.63
N GLU A 35 0.14 6.67 -3.59
CA GLU A 35 -0.70 6.69 -2.37
C GLU A 35 -1.04 5.26 -1.91
N ALA A 36 -1.33 4.36 -2.85
CA ALA A 36 -1.59 2.96 -2.54
C ALA A 36 -0.35 2.25 -1.99
N MET A 37 0.83 2.50 -2.57
CA MET A 37 2.10 1.93 -2.09
C MET A 37 2.46 2.45 -0.70
N GLU A 38 2.34 3.76 -0.45
CA GLU A 38 2.57 4.36 0.87
C GLU A 38 1.66 3.75 1.92
N ARG A 39 0.36 3.61 1.63
CA ARG A 39 -0.58 2.94 2.54
C ARG A 39 -0.22 1.49 2.80
N ALA A 40 0.13 0.74 1.75
CA ALA A 40 0.53 -0.67 1.90
C ALA A 40 1.78 -0.81 2.77
N PHE A 41 2.76 0.07 2.58
CA PHE A 41 3.99 0.10 3.38
C PHE A 41 3.71 0.38 4.86
N ILE A 42 2.91 1.41 5.15
CA ILE A 42 2.51 1.74 6.53
C ILE A 42 1.76 0.58 7.19
N LEU A 43 0.88 -0.11 6.46
CA LEU A 43 0.15 -1.27 6.99
C LEU A 43 1.09 -2.46 7.27
N MET A 44 2.01 -2.75 6.34
CA MET A 44 3.01 -3.81 6.48
C MET A 44 3.94 -3.60 7.67
N LEU A 45 4.24 -2.36 8.04
CA LEU A 45 5.10 -2.05 9.19
C LEU A 45 4.29 -1.85 10.49
N GLY A 46 3.13 -1.20 10.40
CA GLY A 46 2.28 -0.88 11.56
C GLY A 46 1.63 -2.10 12.21
N ILE A 47 1.16 -3.08 11.43
CA ILE A 47 0.52 -4.29 11.98
C ILE A 47 1.52 -5.11 12.80
N PRO A 48 2.73 -5.46 12.29
CA PRO A 48 3.73 -6.16 13.08
C PRO A 48 4.22 -5.37 14.28
N VAL A 49 4.42 -4.04 14.16
CA VAL A 49 4.81 -3.20 15.30
C VAL A 49 3.78 -3.27 16.43
N MET A 50 2.49 -3.20 16.09
CA MET A 50 1.43 -3.34 17.09
C MET A 50 1.43 -4.74 17.72
N ALA A 51 1.60 -5.80 16.92
CA ALA A 51 1.71 -7.16 17.43
C ALA A 51 2.92 -7.34 18.37
N LEU A 52 4.07 -6.77 18.03
CA LEU A 52 5.28 -6.76 18.86
C LEU A 52 5.05 -6.02 20.19
N HIS A 53 4.35 -4.90 20.17
CA HIS A 53 3.99 -4.17 21.38
C HIS A 53 3.05 -5.00 22.28
N ASP A 54 1.94 -5.48 21.73
CA ASP A 54 0.86 -6.07 22.53
C ASP A 54 1.13 -7.52 22.95
N GLN A 55 1.66 -8.34 22.05
CA GLN A 55 1.86 -9.77 22.29
C GLN A 55 3.24 -10.07 22.90
N PHE A 56 4.25 -9.27 22.56
CA PHE A 56 5.63 -9.50 22.98
C PHE A 56 6.14 -8.47 23.99
N GLY A 57 5.33 -7.46 24.34
CA GLY A 57 5.67 -6.45 25.34
C GLY A 57 6.80 -5.53 24.92
N PHE A 58 7.00 -5.33 23.61
CA PHE A 58 8.09 -4.48 23.12
C PHE A 58 7.79 -3.02 23.43
N GLY A 59 8.61 -2.40 24.27
CA GLY A 59 8.58 -0.96 24.49
C GLY A 59 9.23 -0.17 23.35
N ARG A 60 9.11 1.16 23.41
CA ARG A 60 9.59 2.12 22.41
C ARG A 60 10.95 1.78 21.81
N LYS A 61 11.99 1.59 22.62
CA LYS A 61 13.37 1.34 22.13
C LYS A 61 13.49 0.07 21.26
N ARG A 62 12.71 -0.98 21.56
CA ARG A 62 12.74 -2.23 20.76
C ARG A 62 11.94 -2.07 19.47
N ILE A 63 10.85 -1.32 19.52
CA ILE A 63 10.05 -0.98 18.34
C ILE A 63 10.86 -0.10 17.38
N GLU A 64 11.54 0.94 17.88
CA GLU A 64 12.40 1.81 17.06
C GLU A 64 13.47 0.98 16.34
N LYS A 65 14.19 0.11 17.07
CA LYS A 65 15.17 -0.80 16.45
C LYS A 65 14.59 -1.73 15.40
N PHE A 66 13.38 -2.26 15.63
CA PHE A 66 12.71 -3.13 14.66
C PHE A 66 12.33 -2.35 13.40
N ALA A 67 11.74 -1.16 13.56
CA ALA A 67 11.35 -0.30 12.45
C ALA A 67 12.56 0.12 11.60
N ASP A 68 13.66 0.52 12.26
CA ASP A 68 14.91 0.89 11.58
C ASP A 68 15.47 -0.29 10.77
N ALA A 69 15.51 -1.51 11.34
CA ALA A 69 15.98 -2.70 10.64
C ALA A 69 15.11 -3.06 9.42
N VAL A 70 13.79 -2.91 9.52
CA VAL A 70 12.89 -3.12 8.38
C VAL A 70 13.13 -2.07 7.28
N LEU A 71 13.34 -0.80 7.66
CA LEU A 71 13.62 0.28 6.71
C LEU A 71 14.95 0.08 5.99
N GLU A 72 16.00 -0.36 6.69
CA GLU A 72 17.31 -0.68 6.07
C GLU A 72 17.22 -1.85 5.09
N LEU A 73 16.45 -2.90 5.43
CA LEU A 73 16.19 -4.02 4.51
C LEU A 73 15.40 -3.57 3.27
N TYR A 74 14.41 -2.69 3.46
CA TYR A 74 13.63 -2.14 2.36
C TYR A 74 14.48 -1.26 1.43
N ASP A 75 15.35 -0.41 1.97
CA ASP A 75 16.31 0.38 1.19
C ASP A 75 17.29 -0.53 0.41
N SER A 76 17.72 -1.64 1.01
CA SER A 76 18.55 -2.64 0.32
C SER A 76 17.80 -3.33 -0.83
N PHE A 77 16.51 -3.59 -0.65
CA PHE A 77 15.63 -4.11 -1.71
C PHE A 77 15.44 -3.09 -2.84
N GLU A 78 15.17 -1.82 -2.53
CA GLU A 78 15.04 -0.76 -3.55
C GLU A 78 16.33 -0.54 -4.35
N LYS A 79 17.50 -0.69 -3.70
CA LYS A 79 18.81 -0.65 -4.36
C LYS A 79 19.13 -1.92 -5.17
N GLY A 80 18.30 -2.95 -5.08
CA GLY A 80 18.48 -4.22 -5.79
C GLY A 80 19.60 -5.10 -5.21
N TYR A 81 19.99 -4.88 -3.95
CA TYR A 81 20.99 -5.71 -3.27
C TYR A 81 20.42 -7.05 -2.80
N VAL A 82 19.11 -7.10 -2.57
CA VAL A 82 18.36 -8.30 -2.18
C VAL A 82 17.08 -8.39 -2.99
N SER A 83 16.67 -9.60 -3.35
CA SER A 83 15.36 -9.86 -3.96
C SER A 83 14.35 -10.39 -2.93
N LEU A 84 13.06 -10.38 -3.28
CA LEU A 84 12.02 -10.96 -2.43
C LEU A 84 12.19 -12.47 -2.30
N GLU A 85 12.61 -13.14 -3.38
CA GLU A 85 12.90 -14.56 -3.40
C GLU A 85 14.04 -14.90 -2.44
N ASP A 86 15.12 -14.11 -2.43
CA ASP A 86 16.25 -14.29 -1.52
C ASP A 86 15.78 -14.20 -0.06
N LEU A 87 14.99 -13.17 0.26
CA LEU A 87 14.48 -12.97 1.63
C LEU A 87 13.61 -14.14 2.09
N ILE A 88 12.68 -14.61 1.26
CA ILE A 88 11.80 -15.74 1.60
C ILE A 88 12.62 -17.02 1.77
N GLN A 89 13.59 -17.25 0.89
CA GLN A 89 14.44 -18.43 0.95
C GLN A 89 15.31 -18.42 2.21
N THR A 90 15.96 -17.29 2.53
CA THR A 90 16.77 -17.15 3.75
C THR A 90 15.93 -17.38 5.01
N ILE A 91 14.72 -16.80 5.09
CA ILE A 91 13.82 -17.02 6.22
C ILE A 91 13.49 -18.52 6.36
N PHE A 92 13.21 -19.20 5.26
CA PHE A 92 12.90 -20.62 5.28
C PHE A 92 14.11 -21.47 5.70
N GLU A 93 15.29 -21.19 5.17
CA GLU A 93 16.52 -21.91 5.51
C GLU A 93 16.93 -21.72 6.97
N GLU A 94 16.79 -20.50 7.52
CA GLU A 94 17.23 -20.19 8.87
C GLU A 94 16.20 -20.54 9.95
N THR A 95 14.91 -20.41 9.66
CA THR A 95 13.84 -20.55 10.66
C THR A 95 12.91 -21.74 10.42
N GLY A 96 12.94 -22.31 9.22
CA GLY A 96 11.97 -23.33 8.77
C GLY A 96 10.57 -22.78 8.49
N VAL A 97 10.33 -21.47 8.65
CA VAL A 97 9.02 -20.85 8.44
C VAL A 97 8.83 -20.51 6.96
N LYS A 98 7.68 -20.90 6.39
CA LYS A 98 7.27 -20.49 5.04
C LYS A 98 6.30 -19.32 5.10
N ILE A 99 6.65 -18.25 4.41
CA ILE A 99 5.78 -17.09 4.23
C ILE A 99 5.03 -17.29 2.91
N GLU A 100 3.81 -17.81 3.00
CA GLU A 100 2.89 -17.97 1.87
C GLU A 100 1.60 -17.21 2.17
N LYS A 101 1.06 -16.52 1.16
CA LYS A 101 -0.26 -15.89 1.28
C LYS A 101 -1.31 -17.00 1.35
N LYS A 102 -2.01 -17.09 2.49
CA LYS A 102 -3.19 -17.95 2.63
C LYS A 102 -4.40 -17.35 1.91
#